data_AF-A0A7V9J1D4-F1
#
_entry.id   AF-A0A7V9J1D4-F1
#
_cell.length_a   1.000
_cell.length_b   1.000
_cell.length_c   1.000
_cell.angle_alpha   90.00
_cell.angle_beta   90.00
_cell.angle_gamma   90.00
#
_symmetry.space_group_name_H-M   'P 1'
#
loop_
_entity.id
_entity.type
_entity.pdbx_description
1 polymer ?
#
loop_
_entity_poly.entity_id
_entity_poly.type
_entity_poly.pdbx_seq_one_letter_code
_entity_poly.pdbx_strand_id
1 'polypeptide(L)'
;MFALDEGDLDRAQSLMEQARSLSRDHDDAWAEASDIANLGAVALERGDADDAGTLLRRALIVLHEAGDAEAMAETLGRLAGVAAAKGQAERAAQLSGASDALMRKIGAGLADYDHKRLERHLARAQSALGENEYESLEQRGAGMTPEDAMDYGLTP
;
A
#
# COMPACT_ATOMS: atom_id res chain seq x y z
N MET A 1 -1.24 32.27 12.74
CA MET A 1 0.20 32.00 12.63
C MET A 1 0.34 30.53 12.98
N PHE A 2 0.25 29.66 11.97
CA PHE A 2 0.11 28.21 12.16
C PHE A 2 1.51 27.60 12.33
N ALA A 3 1.71 26.95 13.48
CA ALA A 3 2.81 26.02 13.69
C ALA A 3 2.57 24.81 12.77
N LEU A 4 3.36 24.70 11.71
CA LEU A 4 3.58 23.40 11.08
C LEU A 4 4.46 22.64 12.06
N ASP A 5 3.93 21.55 12.58
CA ASP A 5 4.47 20.73 13.67
C ASP A 5 5.95 20.42 13.46
N GLU A 6 6.79 20.84 14.40
CA GLU A 6 8.22 20.51 14.44
C GLU A 6 8.46 19.00 14.38
N GLY A 7 7.48 18.18 14.83
CA GLY A 7 7.54 16.72 14.77
C GLY A 7 7.43 16.12 13.36
N ASP A 8 6.76 16.79 12.42
CA ASP A 8 6.68 16.33 11.02
C ASP A 8 7.95 16.72 10.25
N LEU A 9 8.56 17.87 10.59
CA LEU A 9 9.81 18.30 10.00
C LEU A 9 10.99 17.42 10.45
N ASP A 10 11.04 17.02 11.73
CA ASP A 10 12.07 16.10 12.24
C ASP A 10 11.92 14.69 11.66
N ARG A 11 10.69 14.22 11.46
CA ARG A 11 10.41 12.92 10.84
C ARG A 11 10.74 12.92 9.35
N ALA A 12 10.38 13.98 8.63
CA ALA A 12 10.74 14.18 7.23
C ALA A 12 12.26 14.30 7.05
N GLN A 13 12.97 14.96 7.98
CA GLN A 13 14.42 15.10 7.91
C GLN A 13 15.15 13.77 8.20
N SER A 14 14.68 12.99 9.18
CA SER A 14 15.19 11.63 9.43
C SER A 14 14.96 10.68 8.25
N LEU A 15 13.80 10.77 7.60
CA LEU A 15 13.49 9.99 6.39
C LEU A 15 14.37 10.43 5.22
N MET A 16 14.60 11.73 5.06
CA MET A 16 15.42 12.28 3.97
C MET A 16 16.93 12.04 4.13
N GLU A 17 17.42 11.91 5.37
CA GLU A 17 18.79 11.48 5.67
C GLU A 17 18.99 9.96 5.45
N GLN A 18 17.97 9.15 5.74
CA GLN A 18 17.96 7.71 5.40
C GLN A 18 17.95 7.51 3.87
N ALA A 19 17.06 8.19 3.15
CA ALA A 19 16.97 8.15 1.69
C ALA A 19 18.28 8.59 1.00
N ARG A 20 19.02 9.55 1.59
CA ARG A 20 20.33 9.98 1.07
C ARG A 20 21.44 8.95 1.26
N SER A 21 21.37 8.13 2.31
CA SER A 21 22.31 7.02 2.51
C SER A 21 22.06 5.88 1.51
N LEU A 22 20.82 5.68 1.07
CA LEU A 22 20.42 4.63 0.11
C LEU A 22 20.92 4.84 -1.32
N SER A 23 21.34 6.05 -1.72
CA SER A 23 21.56 6.38 -3.14
C SER A 23 22.80 5.73 -3.80
N ARG A 24 23.67 5.03 -3.05
CA ARG A 24 24.69 4.09 -3.59
C ARG A 24 24.34 2.61 -3.43
N ASP A 25 23.29 2.31 -2.65
CA ASP A 25 22.78 0.99 -2.24
C ASP A 25 21.36 0.73 -2.80
N HIS A 26 20.96 1.51 -3.80
CA HIS A 26 19.57 1.64 -4.21
C HIS A 26 19.02 0.35 -4.86
N ASP A 27 19.82 -0.32 -5.69
CA ASP A 27 19.44 -1.60 -6.30
C ASP A 27 19.29 -2.71 -5.23
N ASP A 28 20.15 -2.72 -4.21
CA ASP A 28 20.09 -3.69 -3.11
C ASP A 28 18.88 -3.43 -2.19
N ALA A 29 18.59 -2.15 -1.91
CA ALA A 29 17.43 -1.76 -1.11
C ALA A 29 16.10 -2.04 -1.82
N TRP A 30 16.03 -1.81 -3.13
CA TRP A 30 14.85 -2.17 -3.93
C TRP A 30 14.61 -3.68 -3.95
N ALA A 31 15.67 -4.47 -4.12
CA ALA A 31 15.59 -5.92 -4.09
C ALA A 31 15.12 -6.42 -2.70
N GLU A 32 15.68 -5.86 -1.63
CA GLU A 32 15.25 -6.15 -0.25
C GLU A 32 13.78 -5.77 -0.02
N ALA A 33 13.34 -4.61 -0.50
CA ALA A 33 11.95 -4.16 -0.37
C ALA A 33 10.97 -5.09 -1.11
N SER A 34 11.35 -5.54 -2.31
CA SER A 34 10.58 -6.51 -3.08
C SER A 34 10.46 -7.86 -2.34
N ASP A 35 11.54 -8.33 -1.75
CA ASP A 35 11.53 -9.54 -0.93
C ASP A 35 10.67 -9.38 0.33
N ILE A 36 10.74 -8.23 1.01
CA ILE A 36 9.89 -7.91 2.17
C ILE A 36 8.41 -7.86 1.75
N ALA A 37 8.07 -7.27 0.60
CA ALA A 37 6.71 -7.24 0.10
C ALA A 37 6.17 -8.65 -0.18
N ASN A 38 7.02 -9.54 -0.70
CA ASN A 38 6.67 -10.95 -0.93
C ASN A 38 6.49 -11.72 0.39
N LEU A 39 7.34 -11.49 1.39
CA LEU A 39 7.16 -12.06 2.72
C LEU A 39 5.85 -11.59 3.37
N GLY A 40 5.51 -10.31 3.20
CA GLY A 40 4.22 -9.76 3.65
C GLY A 40 3.04 -10.44 2.96
N ALA A 41 3.13 -10.70 1.65
CA ALA A 41 2.11 -11.43 0.92
C ALA A 41 1.97 -12.89 1.40
N VAL A 42 3.06 -13.55 1.76
CA VAL A 42 3.05 -14.91 2.33
C VAL A 42 2.45 -14.93 3.73
N ALA A 43 2.80 -13.96 4.59
CA ALA A 43 2.20 -13.80 5.91
C ALA A 43 0.68 -13.61 5.82
N LEU A 44 0.21 -12.81 4.86
CA LEU A 44 -1.22 -12.62 4.63
C LEU A 44 -1.96 -13.92 4.26
N GLU A 45 -1.38 -14.79 3.40
CA GLU A 45 -2.01 -16.09 3.08
C GLU A 45 -1.99 -17.06 4.26
N ARG A 46 -1.04 -16.91 5.18
CA ARG A 46 -1.00 -17.70 6.42
C ARG A 46 -2.00 -17.22 7.46
N GLY A 47 -2.64 -16.06 7.23
CA GLY A 47 -3.58 -15.43 8.15
C GLY A 47 -2.92 -14.47 9.14
N ASP A 48 -1.62 -14.22 9.02
CA ASP A 48 -0.85 -13.36 9.91
C ASP A 48 -0.95 -11.89 9.47
N ALA A 49 -2.15 -11.33 9.53
CA ALA A 49 -2.47 -10.01 8.95
C ALA A 49 -1.68 -8.85 9.59
N ASP A 50 -1.35 -8.92 10.87
CA ASP A 50 -0.58 -7.87 11.56
C ASP A 50 0.89 -7.82 11.11
N ASP A 51 1.52 -9.00 10.98
CA ASP A 51 2.88 -9.13 10.47
C ASP A 51 2.93 -8.73 8.99
N ALA A 52 1.95 -9.17 8.19
CA ALA A 52 1.80 -8.78 6.80
C ALA A 52 1.74 -7.26 6.63
N GLY A 53 0.88 -6.58 7.40
CA GLY A 53 0.75 -5.11 7.35
C GLY A 53 2.05 -4.40 7.71
N THR A 54 2.80 -4.92 8.68
CA THR A 54 4.09 -4.34 9.10
C THR A 54 5.15 -4.48 8.01
N LEU A 55 5.26 -5.65 7.40
CA LEU A 55 6.20 -5.90 6.30
C LEU A 55 5.85 -5.05 5.07
N LEU A 56 4.59 -5.04 4.66
CA LEU A 56 4.14 -4.32 3.47
C LEU A 56 4.33 -2.80 3.60
N ARG A 57 4.05 -2.20 4.77
CA ARG A 57 4.32 -0.77 4.99
C ARG A 57 5.80 -0.42 4.90
N ARG A 58 6.68 -1.29 5.39
CA ARG A 58 8.13 -1.09 5.28
C ARG A 58 8.60 -1.14 3.83
N ALA A 59 8.10 -2.11 3.06
CA ALA A 59 8.40 -2.19 1.64
C ALA A 59 7.88 -0.96 0.88
N LEU A 60 6.66 -0.50 1.17
CA LEU A 60 6.04 0.64 0.49
C LEU A 60 6.89 1.92 0.56
N ILE A 61 7.54 2.18 1.69
CA ILE A 61 8.44 3.35 1.86
C ILE A 61 9.61 3.27 0.88
N VAL A 62 10.30 2.13 0.84
CA VAL A 62 11.48 1.94 0.00
C VAL A 62 11.12 1.93 -1.49
N LEU A 63 10.00 1.29 -1.85
CA LEU A 63 9.52 1.26 -3.24
C LEU A 63 9.11 2.66 -3.73
N HIS A 64 8.57 3.50 -2.83
CA HIS A 64 8.30 4.90 -3.14
C HIS A 64 9.57 5.71 -3.36
N GLU A 65 10.56 5.59 -2.47
CA GLU A 65 11.86 6.24 -2.65
C GLU A 65 12.56 5.79 -3.94
N ALA A 66 12.32 4.53 -4.33
CA ALA A 66 12.83 3.97 -5.58
C ALA A 66 12.07 4.38 -6.85
N GLY A 67 10.89 5.00 -6.70
CA GLY A 67 10.04 5.37 -7.83
C GLY A 67 9.45 4.17 -8.57
N ASP A 68 9.41 2.99 -7.94
CA ASP A 68 8.78 1.80 -8.51
C ASP A 68 7.26 1.84 -8.31
N ALA A 69 6.60 2.57 -9.21
CA ALA A 69 5.16 2.76 -9.16
C ALA A 69 4.36 1.45 -9.34
N GLU A 70 4.93 0.44 -10.00
CA GLU A 70 4.29 -0.88 -10.18
C GLU A 70 4.29 -1.63 -8.85
N ALA A 71 5.46 -1.81 -8.24
CA ALA A 71 5.60 -2.49 -6.96
C ALA A 71 4.87 -1.76 -5.82
N MET A 72 4.81 -0.42 -5.86
CA MET A 72 3.99 0.37 -4.95
C MET A 72 2.51 0.00 -5.07
N ALA A 73 1.97 -0.06 -6.30
CA ALA A 73 0.58 -0.38 -6.51
C ALA A 73 0.23 -1.80 -6.07
N GLU A 74 1.08 -2.79 -6.37
CA GLU A 74 0.91 -4.16 -5.86
C GLU A 74 0.90 -4.20 -4.32
N THR A 75 1.80 -3.43 -3.69
CA THR A 75 1.90 -3.35 -2.23
C THR A 75 0.65 -2.71 -1.62
N LEU A 76 0.08 -1.68 -2.25
CA LEU A 76 -1.20 -1.09 -1.84
C LEU A 76 -2.36 -2.09 -1.94
N GLY A 77 -2.42 -2.87 -3.02
CA GLY A 77 -3.40 -3.96 -3.15
C GLY A 77 -3.25 -5.01 -2.04
N ARG A 78 -2.01 -5.41 -1.71
CA ARG A 78 -1.75 -6.33 -0.60
C ARG A 78 -2.16 -5.74 0.75
N LEU A 79 -1.97 -4.44 0.99
CA LEU A 79 -2.45 -3.73 2.18
C LEU A 79 -3.99 -3.66 2.23
N ALA A 80 -4.67 -3.56 1.09
CA ALA A 80 -6.12 -3.69 1.03
C ALA A 80 -6.58 -5.07 1.51
N GLY A 81 -5.87 -6.13 1.11
CA GLY A 81 -6.09 -7.49 1.60
C GLY A 81 -5.88 -7.63 3.12
N VAL A 82 -4.84 -7.00 3.68
CA VAL A 82 -4.61 -6.92 5.13
C VAL A 82 -5.79 -6.24 5.83
N ALA A 83 -6.23 -5.08 5.32
CA ALA A 83 -7.36 -4.35 5.89
C ALA A 83 -8.64 -5.20 5.89
N ALA A 84 -8.90 -5.92 4.80
CA ALA A 84 -10.04 -6.83 4.71
C ALA A 84 -9.94 -8.00 5.70
N ALA A 85 -8.75 -8.60 5.87
CA ALA A 85 -8.51 -9.66 6.84
C ALA A 85 -8.73 -9.18 8.29
N LYS A 86 -8.46 -7.90 8.57
CA LYS A 86 -8.69 -7.24 9.86
C LYS A 86 -10.12 -6.70 10.05
N GLY A 87 -11.01 -6.90 9.07
CA GLY A 87 -12.40 -6.42 9.13
C GLY A 87 -12.56 -4.92 8.89
N GLN A 88 -11.52 -4.24 8.39
CA GLN A 88 -11.52 -2.81 8.07
C GLN A 88 -12.03 -2.60 6.65
N ALA A 89 -13.33 -2.87 6.43
CA ALA A 89 -13.91 -2.93 5.09
C ALA A 89 -13.76 -1.62 4.29
N GLU A 90 -13.97 -0.46 4.92
CA GLU A 90 -13.84 0.84 4.23
C GLU A 90 -12.42 1.11 3.74
N ARG A 91 -11.45 0.76 4.59
CA ARG A 91 -10.03 0.91 4.31
C ARG A 91 -9.60 -0.01 3.17
N ALA A 92 -10.13 -1.24 3.16
CA ALA A 92 -9.87 -2.20 2.09
C ALA A 92 -10.37 -1.67 0.73
N ALA A 93 -11.59 -1.12 0.67
CA ALA A 93 -12.13 -0.54 -0.56
C ALA A 93 -11.28 0.64 -1.08
N GLN A 94 -10.89 1.57 -0.20
CA GLN A 94 -10.08 2.73 -0.59
C GLN A 94 -8.68 2.32 -1.07
N LEU A 95 -8.01 1.39 -0.39
CA LEU A 95 -6.69 0.90 -0.80
C LEU A 95 -6.75 0.13 -2.12
N SER A 96 -7.80 -0.67 -2.35
CA SER A 96 -8.02 -1.36 -3.62
C SER A 96 -8.17 -0.36 -4.77
N GLY A 97 -9.04 0.64 -4.60
CA GLY A 97 -9.25 1.66 -5.62
C GLY A 97 -7.99 2.47 -5.94
N ALA A 98 -7.18 2.78 -4.92
CA ALA A 98 -5.91 3.48 -5.10
C ALA A 98 -4.89 2.62 -5.88
N SER A 99 -4.76 1.34 -5.53
CA SER A 99 -3.94 0.36 -6.24
C SER A 99 -4.33 0.27 -7.73
N ASP A 100 -5.63 0.09 -8.01
CA ASP A 100 -6.14 -0.08 -9.37
C ASP A 100 -6.02 1.20 -10.22
N ALA A 101 -6.16 2.37 -9.59
CA ALA A 101 -5.92 3.64 -10.26
C ALA A 101 -4.45 3.85 -10.60
N LEU A 102 -3.54 3.51 -9.69
CA LEU A 102 -2.10 3.62 -9.92
C LEU A 102 -1.65 2.68 -11.04
N MET A 103 -2.09 1.41 -11.02
CA MET A 103 -1.83 0.43 -12.08
C MET A 103 -2.32 0.92 -13.45
N ARG A 104 -3.57 1.40 -13.53
CA ARG A 104 -4.10 1.98 -14.78
C ARG A 104 -3.27 3.16 -15.28
N LYS A 105 -2.77 4.02 -14.39
CA LYS A 105 -1.99 5.20 -14.73
C LYS A 105 -0.63 4.85 -15.36
N ILE A 106 -0.01 3.76 -14.92
CA ILE A 106 1.28 3.29 -15.46
C ILE A 106 1.13 2.39 -16.70
N GLY A 107 -0.12 2.08 -17.11
CA GLY A 107 -0.40 1.21 -18.25
C GLY A 107 -0.10 -0.26 -17.98
N ALA A 108 0.13 -0.63 -16.72
CA ALA A 108 0.26 -2.01 -16.26
C ALA A 108 -1.12 -2.54 -15.83
N GLY A 109 -1.37 -3.82 -16.09
CA GLY A 109 -2.42 -4.55 -15.40
C GLY A 109 -1.82 -5.22 -14.18
N LEU A 110 -2.55 -5.30 -13.07
CA LEU A 110 -2.18 -6.24 -11.99
C LEU A 110 -1.96 -7.61 -12.63
N ALA A 111 -0.89 -8.30 -12.26
CA ALA A 111 -0.72 -9.69 -12.66
C ALA A 111 -1.96 -10.50 -12.21
N ASP A 112 -2.55 -11.28 -13.12
CA ASP A 112 -3.78 -12.07 -12.91
C ASP A 112 -3.81 -12.87 -11.59
N TYR A 113 -2.64 -13.24 -11.08
CA TYR A 113 -2.46 -13.96 -9.83
C TYR A 113 -2.74 -13.11 -8.58
N ASP A 114 -2.21 -11.88 -8.54
CA ASP A 114 -2.39 -10.99 -7.40
C ASP A 114 -3.79 -10.38 -7.39
N HIS A 115 -4.39 -10.18 -8.57
CA HIS A 115 -5.80 -9.80 -8.70
C HIS A 115 -6.74 -10.84 -8.06
N LYS A 116 -6.60 -12.13 -8.41
CA LYS A 116 -7.45 -13.20 -7.85
C LYS A 116 -7.28 -13.40 -6.35
N ARG A 117 -6.08 -13.15 -5.80
CA ARG A 117 -5.83 -13.22 -4.36
C ARG A 117 -6.50 -12.06 -3.65
N LEU A 118 -6.36 -10.86 -4.21
CA LEU A 118 -6.99 -9.65 -3.71
C LEU A 118 -8.52 -9.77 -3.70
N GLU A 119 -9.13 -10.24 -4.79
CA GLU A 119 -10.58 -10.50 -4.87
C GLU A 119 -11.08 -11.41 -3.73
N ARG A 120 -10.33 -12.48 -3.39
CA ARG A 120 -10.72 -13.37 -2.28
C ARG A 120 -10.73 -12.67 -0.94
N HIS A 121 -9.75 -11.80 -0.68
CA HIS A 121 -9.67 -11.03 0.57
C HIS A 121 -10.78 -9.97 0.62
N LEU A 122 -11.03 -9.28 -0.49
CA LEU A 122 -12.01 -8.20 -0.59
C LEU A 122 -13.47 -8.68 -0.57
N ALA A 123 -13.76 -9.94 -0.91
CA ALA A 123 -15.11 -10.50 -0.87
C ALA A 123 -15.81 -10.29 0.50
N ARG A 124 -15.04 -10.33 1.60
CA ARG A 124 -15.56 -10.05 2.95
C ARG A 124 -15.87 -8.57 3.14
N ALA A 125 -15.04 -7.68 2.63
CA ALA A 125 -15.25 -6.23 2.71
C ALA A 125 -16.46 -5.80 1.87
N GLN A 126 -16.60 -6.33 0.66
CA GLN A 126 -17.76 -6.10 -0.22
C GLN A 126 -19.07 -6.55 0.43
N SER A 127 -19.06 -7.73 1.06
CA SER A 127 -20.24 -8.26 1.75
C SER A 127 -20.64 -7.41 2.97
N ALA A 128 -19.69 -6.70 3.59
CA ALA A 128 -19.93 -5.90 4.81
C ALA A 128 -20.49 -4.50 4.52
N LEU A 129 -20.05 -3.85 3.44
CA LEU A 129 -20.45 -2.48 3.06
C LEU A 129 -21.67 -2.46 2.13
N GLY A 130 -21.89 -3.53 1.38
CA GLY A 130 -22.85 -3.52 0.26
C GLY A 130 -22.27 -2.82 -0.97
N GLU A 131 -22.83 -3.16 -2.13
CA GLU A 131 -22.27 -2.83 -3.46
C GLU A 131 -22.04 -1.32 -3.68
N ASN A 132 -23.08 -0.51 -3.44
CA ASN A 132 -23.01 0.95 -3.67
C ASN A 132 -22.00 1.67 -2.76
N GLU A 133 -21.87 1.24 -1.51
CA GLU A 133 -20.94 1.87 -0.56
C GLU A 133 -19.50 1.45 -0.85
N TYR A 134 -19.29 0.17 -1.18
CA TYR A 134 -17.99 -0.34 -1.62
C TYR A 134 -17.49 0.40 -2.86
N GLU A 135 -18.31 0.53 -3.90
CA GLU A 135 -17.96 1.25 -5.13
C GLU A 135 -17.63 2.73 -4.85
N SER A 136 -18.38 3.39 -3.97
CA SER A 136 -18.10 4.79 -3.62
C SER A 136 -16.75 4.95 -2.92
N LEU A 137 -16.42 4.03 -2.01
CA LEU A 137 -15.14 4.04 -1.30
C LEU A 137 -13.97 3.67 -2.21
N GLU A 138 -14.18 2.75 -3.14
CA GLU A 138 -13.21 2.42 -4.19
C GLU A 138 -12.93 3.65 -5.08
N GLN A 139 -13.97 4.36 -5.52
CA GLN A 139 -13.82 5.60 -6.29
C GLN A 139 -13.09 6.70 -5.50
N ARG A 140 -13.33 6.79 -4.18
CA ARG A 140 -12.59 7.71 -3.30
C ARG A 140 -11.10 7.35 -3.24
N GLY A 141 -10.78 6.06 -3.13
CA GLY A 141 -9.41 5.57 -3.21
C GLY A 141 -8.76 5.85 -4.56
N ALA A 142 -9.49 5.59 -5.66
CA ALA A 142 -9.01 5.83 -7.02
C ALA A 142 -8.77 7.32 -7.34
N GLY A 143 -9.35 8.22 -6.56
CA GLY A 143 -9.13 9.67 -6.66
C GLY A 143 -7.89 10.16 -5.91
N MET A 144 -7.20 9.30 -5.14
CA MET A 144 -5.98 9.67 -4.41
C MET A 144 -4.81 9.93 -5.36
N THR A 145 -3.96 10.90 -5.02
CA THR A 145 -2.65 11.00 -5.65
C THR A 145 -1.77 9.81 -5.21
N PRO A 146 -0.70 9.45 -5.94
CA PRO A 146 0.23 8.41 -5.49
C PRO A 146 0.77 8.66 -4.08
N GLU A 147 1.03 9.93 -3.74
CA GLU A 147 1.48 10.37 -2.42
C GLU A 147 0.38 10.19 -1.37
N ASP A 148 -0.86 10.62 -1.63
CA ASP A 148 -1.97 10.41 -0.70
C ASP A 148 -2.26 8.92 -0.48
N ALA A 149 -2.17 8.11 -1.55
CA ALA A 149 -2.37 6.66 -1.48
C ALA A 149 -1.27 5.98 -0.64
N MET A 150 -0.03 6.44 -0.77
CA MET A 150 1.09 5.99 0.06
C MET A 150 0.84 6.33 1.53
N ASP A 151 0.60 7.60 1.85
CA ASP A 151 0.36 8.06 3.21
C ASP A 151 -0.82 7.32 3.83
N TYR A 152 -1.89 7.13 3.05
CA TYR A 152 -3.02 6.33 3.47
C TYR A 152 -2.60 4.88 3.74
N GLY A 153 -1.83 4.22 2.87
CA GLY A 153 -1.31 2.86 3.07
C GLY A 153 -0.39 2.70 4.28
N LEU A 154 0.35 3.75 4.66
CA LEU A 154 1.25 3.73 5.81
C LEU A 154 0.53 3.84 7.16
N THR A 155 -0.75 4.22 7.17
CA THR A 155 -1.53 4.20 8.41
C THR A 155 -1.86 2.76 8.86
N PRO A 156 -1.84 2.47 10.18
CA PRO A 156 -2.11 1.12 10.71
C PRO A 156 -3.60 0.74 10.75
#